data_AF-A0A1G7I552-F1
#
_entry.id   AF-A0A1G7I552-F1
#
_cell.length_a   1.000
_cell.length_b   1.000
_cell.length_c   1.000
_cell.angle_alpha   90.00
_cell.angle_beta   90.00
_cell.angle_gamma   90.00
#
_symmetry.space_group_name_H-M   'P 1'
#
loop_
_entity.id
_entity.type
_entity.pdbx_description
1 polymer ?
#
loop_
_entity_poly.entity_id
_entity_poly.type
_entity_poly.pdbx_seq_one_letter_code
_entity_poly.pdbx_strand_id
1 'polypeptide(L)'
;MTTKAKRAPRVVGTVLAAIVAVALIAWAFAELDVVVAAAVATVLVTAVGITVAASGWDQHSTYEERELARARRRQEKWDRNKDARERDRLKWEAHRARQAGRPDSGA
;
A
#
# COMPACT_ATOMS: atom_id res chain seq x y z
N MET A 1 -9.24 6.03 -18.24
CA MET A 1 -9.03 4.57 -18.35
C MET A 1 -9.25 3.95 -16.97
N THR A 2 -10.32 3.19 -16.80
CA THR A 2 -10.68 2.56 -15.53
C THR A 2 -10.23 1.10 -15.54
N THR A 3 -9.20 0.75 -14.79
CA THR A 3 -8.77 -0.64 -14.64
C THR A 3 -9.74 -1.36 -13.69
N LYS A 4 -10.73 -2.04 -14.26
CA LYS A 4 -11.59 -3.01 -13.56
C LYS A 4 -10.69 -4.08 -12.93
N ALA A 5 -10.48 -4.00 -11.62
CA ALA A 5 -9.73 -5.00 -10.89
C ALA A 5 -10.52 -6.33 -10.88
N LYS A 6 -10.12 -7.30 -11.70
CA LYS A 6 -10.54 -8.71 -11.56
C LYS A 6 -9.90 -9.25 -10.27
N ARG A 7 -10.53 -9.01 -9.12
CA ARG A 7 -10.10 -9.50 -7.80
C ARG A 7 -10.46 -10.96 -7.53
N ALA A 8 -11.38 -11.54 -8.30
CA ALA A 8 -11.96 -12.85 -8.00
C ALA A 8 -11.11 -14.11 -8.31
N PRO A 9 -10.25 -14.18 -9.36
CA PRO A 9 -9.67 -15.47 -9.75
C PRO A 9 -8.53 -15.97 -8.84
N ARG A 10 -7.92 -15.10 -8.04
CA ARG A 10 -6.67 -15.41 -7.31
C ARG A 10 -6.89 -16.04 -5.95
N VAL A 11 -7.87 -15.57 -5.18
CA VAL A 11 -8.23 -16.14 -3.87
C VAL A 11 -8.73 -17.57 -4.04
N VAL A 12 -9.50 -17.83 -5.10
CA VAL A 12 -9.98 -19.18 -5.46
C VAL A 12 -8.80 -20.11 -5.75
N GLY A 13 -7.78 -19.65 -6.48
CA GLY A 13 -6.58 -20.43 -6.77
C GLY A 13 -5.79 -20.83 -5.51
N THR A 14 -5.56 -19.90 -4.59
CA THR A 14 -4.83 -20.18 -3.34
C THR A 14 -5.60 -21.13 -2.42
N VAL A 15 -6.93 -20.95 -2.33
CA VAL A 15 -7.79 -21.82 -1.52
C VAL A 15 -7.85 -23.23 -2.11
N LEU A 16 -7.98 -23.37 -3.43
CA LEU A 16 -7.92 -24.67 -4.10
C LEU A 16 -6.56 -25.35 -3.89
N ALA A 17 -5.46 -24.61 -4.02
CA ALA A 17 -4.11 -25.15 -3.76
C ALA A 17 -3.97 -25.66 -2.32
N ALA A 18 -4.50 -24.93 -1.34
CA ALA A 18 -4.50 -25.37 0.06
C ALA A 18 -5.35 -26.63 0.27
N ILE A 19 -6.55 -26.70 -0.33
CA ILE A 19 -7.42 -27.89 -0.24
C ILE A 19 -6.74 -29.12 -0.85
N VAL A 20 -6.15 -28.97 -2.05
CA VAL A 20 -5.41 -30.05 -2.72
C VAL A 20 -4.21 -30.49 -1.88
N ALA A 21 -3.45 -29.55 -1.30
CA ALA A 21 -2.33 -29.88 -0.43
C ALA A 21 -2.77 -30.70 0.79
N VAL A 22 -3.87 -30.31 1.45
CA VAL A 22 -4.42 -31.07 2.60
C VAL A 22 -4.83 -32.48 2.18
N ALA A 23 -5.51 -32.62 1.05
CA ALA A 23 -5.91 -33.94 0.53
C ALA A 23 -4.71 -34.84 0.22
N LEU A 24 -3.66 -34.29 -0.41
CA LEU A 24 -2.43 -35.03 -0.72
C LEU A 24 -1.65 -35.41 0.54
N ILE A 25 -1.62 -34.55 1.57
CA ILE A 25 -1.02 -34.87 2.86
C ILE A 25 -1.76 -36.02 3.53
N ALA A 26 -3.09 -35.95 3.59
CA ALA A 26 -3.91 -37.00 4.19
C ALA A 26 -3.72 -38.34 3.46
N TRP A 27 -3.67 -38.31 2.12
CA TRP A 27 -3.39 -39.48 1.31
C TRP A 27 -1.97 -40.03 1.55
N ALA A 28 -0.96 -39.16 1.66
CA ALA A 28 0.42 -39.56 1.92
C ALA A 28 0.55 -40.29 3.28
N PHE A 29 -0.10 -39.82 4.33
CA PHE A 29 -0.10 -40.50 5.63
C PHE A 29 -0.91 -41.80 5.65
N ALA A 30 -1.82 -42.00 4.70
CA ALA A 30 -2.58 -43.24 4.58
C ALA A 30 -1.79 -44.35 3.87
N GLU A 31 -0.91 -43.99 2.92
CA GLU A 31 -0.24 -44.96 2.04
C GLU A 31 1.27 -45.10 2.31
N LEU A 32 1.95 -44.04 2.75
CA LEU A 32 3.41 -44.00 2.91
C LEU A 32 3.83 -44.23 4.37
N ASP A 33 5.09 -44.65 4.55
CA ASP A 33 5.73 -44.62 5.86
C ASP A 33 5.74 -43.19 6.44
N VAL A 34 5.61 -43.10 7.76
CA VAL A 34 5.51 -41.84 8.52
C VAL A 34 6.63 -40.86 8.16
N VAL A 35 7.86 -41.35 7.98
CA VAL A 35 9.01 -40.48 7.66
C VAL A 35 8.87 -39.88 6.26
N VAL A 36 8.45 -40.68 5.28
CA VAL A 36 8.26 -40.23 3.90
C VAL A 36 7.05 -39.31 3.81
N ALA A 37 5.94 -39.64 4.48
CA ALA A 37 4.75 -38.81 4.54
C ALA A 37 5.04 -37.43 5.15
N ALA A 38 5.84 -37.37 6.23
CA ALA A 38 6.26 -36.11 6.85
C ALA A 38 7.12 -35.24 5.91
N ALA A 39 8.02 -35.86 5.14
CA ALA A 39 8.81 -35.16 4.14
C ALA A 39 7.92 -34.55 3.04
N VAL A 40 6.98 -35.33 2.50
CA VAL A 40 6.01 -34.87 1.51
C VAL A 40 5.17 -33.72 2.06
N ALA A 41 4.67 -33.86 3.30
CA ALA A 41 3.87 -32.83 3.94
C ALA A 41 4.62 -31.51 4.08
N THR A 42 5.90 -31.57 4.46
CA THR A 42 6.76 -30.38 4.58
C THR A 42 6.90 -29.69 3.23
N VAL A 43 7.20 -30.43 2.15
CA VAL A 43 7.33 -29.87 0.79
C VAL A 43 6.02 -29.21 0.34
N LEU A 44 4.87 -29.86 0.55
CA LEU A 44 3.57 -29.31 0.17
C LEU A 44 3.23 -28.04 0.95
N VAL A 45 3.46 -28.03 2.26
CA VAL A 45 3.23 -26.84 3.10
C VAL A 45 4.15 -25.69 2.67
N THR A 46 5.43 -25.98 2.40
CA THR A 46 6.37 -24.97 1.88
C THR A 46 5.92 -24.41 0.53
N ALA A 47 5.48 -25.26 -0.40
CA ALA A 47 5.00 -24.82 -1.71
C ALA A 47 3.74 -23.92 -1.60
N VAL A 48 2.80 -24.27 -0.71
CA VAL A 48 1.64 -23.42 -0.41
C VAL A 48 2.09 -22.08 0.18
N GLY A 49 3.02 -22.10 1.13
CA GLY A 49 3.60 -20.89 1.73
C GLY A 49 4.23 -19.96 0.71
N ILE A 50 5.03 -20.50 -0.22
CA ILE A 50 5.63 -19.74 -1.32
C ILE A 50 4.55 -19.14 -2.23
N THR A 51 3.52 -19.91 -2.57
CA THR A 51 2.41 -19.44 -3.41
C THR A 51 1.65 -18.29 -2.75
N VAL A 52 1.40 -18.37 -1.44
CA VAL A 52 0.79 -17.30 -0.66
C VAL A 52 1.68 -16.05 -0.66
N ALA A 53 2.98 -16.19 -0.40
CA ALA A 53 3.91 -15.08 -0.41
C ALA A 53 4.01 -14.41 -1.79
N ALA A 54 4.03 -15.21 -2.87
CA ALA A 54 4.09 -14.73 -4.24
C ALA A 54 2.78 -14.09 -4.72
N SER A 55 1.64 -14.39 -4.09
CA SER A 55 0.32 -13.90 -4.53
C SER A 55 0.19 -12.38 -4.56
N GLY A 56 1.01 -11.67 -3.77
CA GLY A 56 1.06 -10.22 -3.71
C GLY A 56 2.18 -9.58 -4.53
N TRP A 57 3.03 -10.37 -5.19
CA TRP A 57 4.26 -9.87 -5.83
C TRP A 57 3.97 -8.77 -6.85
N ASP A 58 2.96 -8.97 -7.71
CA ASP A 58 2.58 -8.00 -8.74
C ASP A 58 1.75 -6.80 -8.21
N GLN A 59 1.45 -6.74 -6.90
CA GLN A 59 0.64 -5.65 -6.30
C GLN A 59 1.48 -4.43 -5.91
N HIS A 60 2.54 -4.16 -6.64
CA HIS A 60 3.31 -2.94 -6.48
C HIS A 60 2.67 -1.78 -7.24
N SER A 61 2.40 -0.69 -6.52
CA SER A 61 2.02 0.59 -7.12
C SER A 61 2.99 0.99 -8.24
N THR A 62 2.50 1.64 -9.28
CA THR A 62 3.40 2.23 -10.28
C THR A 62 4.07 3.49 -9.72
N TYR A 63 5.16 3.93 -10.34
CA TYR A 63 5.80 5.20 -9.97
C TYR A 63 4.81 6.37 -10.09
N GLU A 64 4.03 6.41 -11.17
CA GLU A 64 3.05 7.45 -11.44
C GLU A 64 1.92 7.45 -10.40
N GLU A 65 1.43 6.28 -10.00
CA GLU A 65 0.41 6.16 -8.94
C GLU A 65 0.94 6.68 -7.61
N ARG A 66 2.20 6.41 -7.27
CA ARG A 66 2.85 6.95 -6.06
C ARG A 66 3.00 8.46 -6.13
N GLU A 67 3.43 9.00 -7.27
CA GLU A 67 3.58 10.44 -7.46
C GLU A 67 2.24 11.16 -7.40
N LEU A 68 1.19 10.62 -8.04
CA LEU A 68 -0.17 11.14 -7.93
C LEU A 68 -0.66 11.10 -6.48
N ALA A 69 -0.40 10.02 -5.74
CA ALA A 69 -0.76 9.94 -4.32
C ALA A 69 0.01 10.97 -3.46
N ARG A 70 1.26 11.27 -3.79
CA ARG A 70 2.04 12.33 -3.13
C ARG A 70 1.52 13.72 -3.49
N ALA A 71 1.15 13.95 -4.76
CA ALA A 71 0.57 15.20 -5.22
C ALA A 71 -0.77 15.48 -4.52
N ARG A 72 -1.66 14.48 -4.42
CA ARG A 72 -2.91 14.59 -3.65
C ARG A 72 -2.67 14.92 -2.19
N ARG A 73 -1.75 14.21 -1.52
CA ARG A 73 -1.39 14.51 -0.12
C ARG A 73 -0.84 15.93 0.06
N ARG A 74 -0.07 16.44 -0.90
CA ARG A 74 0.39 17.83 -0.89
C ARG A 74 -0.78 18.78 -1.03
N GLN A 75 -1.69 18.53 -1.97
CA GLN A 75 -2.89 19.33 -2.16
C GLN A 75 -3.77 19.36 -0.90
N GLU A 76 -4.07 18.21 -0.30
CA GLU A 76 -4.81 18.11 0.96
C GLU A 76 -4.14 18.89 2.11
N LYS A 77 -2.80 18.87 2.17
CA LYS A 77 -2.05 19.69 3.13
C LYS A 77 -2.23 21.19 2.84
N TRP A 78 -2.16 21.58 1.57
CA TRP A 78 -2.34 22.98 1.15
C TRP A 78 -3.76 23.49 1.42
N ASP A 79 -4.76 22.65 1.16
CA ASP A 79 -6.18 22.97 1.36
C ASP A 79 -6.49 23.13 2.85
N ARG A 80 -6.04 22.19 3.70
CA ARG A 80 -6.19 22.31 5.16
C ARG A 80 -5.58 23.58 5.74
N ASN A 81 -4.50 24.07 5.14
CA ASN A 81 -3.80 25.27 5.60
C ASN A 81 -4.20 26.54 4.84
N LYS A 82 -5.24 26.53 4.00
CA LYS A 82 -5.65 27.69 3.20
C LYS A 82 -6.02 28.88 4.09
N ASP A 83 -6.87 28.66 5.08
CA ASP A 83 -7.36 29.73 5.96
C ASP A 83 -6.24 30.29 6.83
N ALA A 84 -5.34 29.43 7.32
CA ALA A 84 -4.17 29.87 8.08
C ALA A 84 -3.27 30.79 7.24
N ARG A 85 -3.02 30.43 5.97
CA ARG A 85 -2.25 31.26 5.03
C ARG A 85 -2.96 32.56 4.66
N GLU A 86 -4.29 32.56 4.63
CA GLU A 86 -5.06 33.78 4.36
C GLU A 86 -4.94 34.78 5.50
N ARG A 87 -5.12 34.32 6.74
CA ARG A 87 -4.88 35.17 7.93
C ARG A 87 -3.45 35.67 8.01
N ASP A 88 -2.48 34.83 7.65
CA ASP A 88 -1.06 35.20 7.66
C ASP A 88 -0.76 36.28 6.62
N ARG A 89 -1.33 36.15 5.41
CA ARG A 89 -1.27 37.20 4.38
C ARG A 89 -1.87 38.52 4.86
N LEU A 90 -3.06 38.49 5.45
CA LEU A 90 -3.70 39.70 6.01
C LEU A 90 -2.83 40.38 7.08
N LYS A 91 -2.22 39.59 7.97
CA LYS A 91 -1.29 40.11 9.00
C LYS A 91 -0.03 40.70 8.37
N TRP A 92 0.53 40.03 7.38
CA TRP A 92 1.71 40.50 6.67
C TRP A 92 1.44 41.82 5.93
N GLU A 93 0.31 41.92 5.22
CA GLU A 93 -0.11 43.15 4.54
C GLU A 93 -0.31 44.30 5.53
N ALA A 94 -1.00 44.05 6.65
CA ALA A 94 -1.17 45.03 7.72
C ALA A 94 0.16 45.44 8.39
N HIS A 95 1.15 44.55 8.43
CA HIS A 95 2.48 44.90 8.92
C HIS A 95 3.25 45.72 7.90
N ARG A 96 3.19 45.36 6.61
CA ARG A 96 3.83 46.10 5.51
C ARG A 96 3.29 47.52 5.39
N ALA A 97 1.98 47.71 5.49
CA ALA A 97 1.35 49.04 5.49
C ALA A 97 1.87 49.91 6.66
N ARG A 98 2.08 49.32 7.84
CA ARG A 98 2.66 50.01 9.00
C ARG A 98 4.14 50.35 8.83
N GLN A 99 4.90 49.54 8.10
CA GLN A 99 6.30 49.85 7.79
C GLN A 99 6.42 50.93 6.69
N ALA A 100 5.57 50.89 5.67
CA ALA A 100 5.59 51.87 4.57
C ALA A 100 5.23 53.31 5.02
N GLY A 101 4.44 53.45 6.10
CA GLY A 101 4.13 54.75 6.71
C GLY A 101 5.15 55.21 7.76
N ARG A 102 6.20 54.43 8.01
CA ARG A 102 7.27 54.80 8.95
C ARG A 102 8.36 55.48 8.13
N PRO A 103 8.63 56.78 8.30
CA PRO A 103 9.80 57.39 7.67
C PRO A 103 11.04 56.65 8.17
N ASP A 104 11.97 56.35 7.28
CA ASP A 104 13.29 55.78 7.61
C ASP A 104 13.93 56.68 8.67
N SER A 105 13.78 56.32 9.95
CA SER A 105 14.43 57.01 11.05
C SER A 105 15.85 56.46 11.13
N GLY A 106 16.66 56.82 10.15
CA GLY A 106 17.98 56.24 9.94
C GLY A 106 18.72 56.80 8.72
N ALA A 107 18.78 58.12 8.57
CA ALA A 107 19.83 58.83 7.84
C ALA A 107 19.97 60.26 8.38
#